data_AF-A0A328B6T6-F1
#
_entry.id   AF-A0A328B6T6-F1
#
_cell.length_a   1.000
_cell.length_b   1.000
_cell.length_c   1.000
_cell.angle_alpha   90.00
_cell.angle_beta   90.00
_cell.angle_gamma   90.00
#
_symmetry.space_group_name_H-M   'P 1'
#
loop_
_entity.id
_entity.type
_entity.pdbx_description
1 polymer ?
#
loop_
_entity_poly.entity_id
_entity_poly.type
_entity_poly.pdbx_seq_one_letter_code
_entity_poly.pdbx_strand_id
1 'polypeptide(L)'
;MPANATEDRILRLGAALAGVIFMVGAALAWEMARAHMALLGTICGAGPHPHCGWCYGAASLVLAGLAGFAYAARPNGNAGLLQIKARP
;
A
#
# COMPACT_ATOMS: atom_id res chain seq x y z
N MET A 1 -7.93 23.82 -21.39
CA MET A 1 -7.11 22.61 -21.61
C MET A 1 -7.25 21.68 -20.40
N PRO A 2 -7.73 20.44 -20.54
CA PRO A 2 -7.95 19.50 -19.44
C PRO A 2 -6.67 18.75 -19.03
N ALA A 3 -5.53 19.46 -18.92
CA ALA A 3 -4.24 18.85 -18.55
C ALA A 3 -4.29 18.18 -17.17
N ASN A 4 -5.08 18.77 -16.26
CA ASN A 4 -5.32 18.31 -14.90
C ASN A 4 -6.03 16.95 -14.80
N ALA A 5 -6.92 16.59 -15.73
CA ALA A 5 -7.66 15.34 -15.64
C ALA A 5 -6.84 14.12 -16.09
N THR A 6 -5.99 14.28 -17.12
CA THR A 6 -5.13 13.21 -17.61
C THR A 6 -3.95 12.98 -16.66
N GLU A 7 -3.35 14.05 -16.14
CA GLU A 7 -2.27 13.98 -15.16
C GLU A 7 -2.72 13.28 -13.87
N ASP A 8 -3.89 13.64 -13.32
CA ASP A 8 -4.45 13.00 -12.13
C ASP A 8 -4.70 11.49 -12.34
N ARG A 9 -5.19 11.09 -13.53
CA ARG A 9 -5.36 9.67 -13.89
C ARG A 9 -4.03 8.93 -13.92
N ILE A 10 -2.99 9.53 -14.50
CA ILE A 10 -1.66 8.93 -14.57
C ILE A 10 -1.08 8.77 -13.16
N LEU A 11 -1.20 9.79 -12.30
CA LEU A 11 -0.73 9.74 -10.92
C LEU A 11 -1.47 8.67 -10.10
N ARG A 12 -2.79 8.54 -10.25
CA ARG A 12 -3.59 7.49 -9.60
C ARG A 12 -3.20 6.09 -10.06
N LEU A 13 -3.01 5.92 -11.37
CA LEU A 13 -2.56 4.65 -11.93
C LEU A 13 -1.16 4.30 -11.41
N GLY A 14 -0.25 5.27 -11.38
CA GLY A 14 1.09 5.11 -10.82
C GLY A 14 1.06 4.72 -9.34
N ALA A 15 0.22 5.37 -8.54
CA ALA A 15 0.03 5.04 -7.12
C ALA A 15 -0.57 3.65 -6.92
N ALA A 16 -1.52 3.22 -7.77
CA ALA A 16 -2.08 1.88 -7.73
C ALA A 16 -1.01 0.82 -8.05
N LEU A 17 -0.20 1.05 -9.09
CA LEU A 17 0.90 0.15 -9.47
C LEU A 17 1.99 0.08 -8.39
N ALA A 18 2.38 1.22 -7.82
CA ALA A 18 3.28 1.27 -6.67
C ALA A 18 2.69 0.48 -5.49
N GLY A 19 1.39 0.61 -5.26
CA GLY A 19 0.65 -0.17 -4.27
C GLY A 19 0.82 -1.68 -4.45
N VAL A 20 0.64 -2.16 -5.69
CA VAL A 20 0.87 -3.57 -6.04
C VAL A 20 2.32 -4.00 -5.79
N ILE A 21 3.30 -3.18 -6.21
CA ILE A 21 4.73 -3.49 -6.01
C ILE A 21 5.05 -3.63 -4.52
N PHE A 22 4.54 -2.73 -3.68
CA PHE A 22 4.75 -2.81 -2.23
C PHE A 22 4.07 -4.04 -1.61
N MET A 23 2.88 -4.43 -2.06
CA MET A 23 2.24 -5.67 -1.58
C MET A 23 3.01 -6.93 -1.99
N VAL A 24 3.56 -6.97 -3.20
CA VAL A 24 4.45 -8.06 -3.64
C VAL A 24 5.71 -8.09 -2.77
N GLY A 25 6.33 -6.93 -2.53
CA GLY A 25 7.47 -6.82 -1.63
C GLY A 25 7.15 -7.28 -0.20
N ALA A 26 5.97 -6.97 0.31
CA ALA A 26 5.53 -7.42 1.62
C ALA A 26 5.39 -8.95 1.69
N ALA A 27 4.87 -9.59 0.64
CA ALA A 27 4.76 -11.03 0.55
C ALA A 27 6.15 -11.70 0.57
N LEU A 28 7.10 -11.18 -0.21
CA LEU A 28 8.48 -11.68 -0.24
C LEU A 28 9.19 -11.48 1.12
N ALA A 29 9.00 -10.31 1.76
CA ALA A 29 9.53 -10.07 3.09
C ALA A 29 8.93 -11.04 4.13
N TRP A 30 7.62 -11.33 4.03
CA TRP A 30 6.96 -12.30 4.90
C TRP A 30 7.46 -13.73 4.68
N GLU A 31 7.74 -14.13 3.44
CA GLU A 31 8.36 -15.42 3.14
C GLU A 31 9.73 -15.58 3.82
N MET A 32 10.57 -14.54 3.75
CA MET A 32 11.87 -14.54 4.42
C MET A 32 11.73 -14.58 5.95
N ALA A 33 10.76 -13.84 6.50
CA ALA A 33 10.45 -13.91 7.93
C ALA A 33 10.02 -15.31 8.36
N ARG A 34 9.17 -15.99 7.56
CA ARG A 34 8.75 -17.36 7.83
C ARG A 34 9.90 -18.36 7.76
N ALA A 35 10.76 -18.24 6.76
CA ALA A 35 11.96 -19.07 6.66
C ALA A 35 12.86 -18.90 7.88
N HIS A 36 13.05 -17.66 8.35
CA HIS A 36 13.81 -17.36 9.56
C HIS A 36 13.16 -17.94 10.83
N MET A 37 11.84 -17.77 11.00
CA MET A 37 11.11 -18.36 12.13
C MET A 37 11.19 -19.89 12.14
N ALA A 38 11.12 -20.52 10.95
CA ALA A 38 11.27 -21.97 10.82
C ALA A 38 12.69 -22.44 11.21
N LEU A 39 13.73 -21.68 10.84
CA LEU A 39 15.11 -21.98 11.23
C LEU A 39 15.33 -21.86 12.75
N LEU A 40 14.72 -20.86 13.38
CA LEU A 40 14.80 -20.68 14.83
C LEU A 40 13.88 -21.63 15.61
N GLY A 41 12.89 -22.24 14.95
CA GLY A 41 11.86 -23.05 15.60
C GLY A 41 10.90 -22.24 16.48
N THR A 42 10.84 -20.92 16.30
CA THR A 42 10.03 -20.00 17.12
C THR A 42 9.55 -18.81 16.30
N ILE A 43 8.41 -18.25 16.69
CA ILE A 43 7.86 -17.06 16.03
C ILE A 43 8.57 -15.80 16.50
N CYS A 44 8.79 -14.85 15.59
CA CYS A 44 9.32 -13.54 15.94
C CYS A 44 8.36 -12.82 16.90
N GLY A 45 8.90 -12.28 17.99
CA GLY A 45 8.12 -11.64 19.06
C GLY A 45 7.73 -12.58 20.21
N ALA A 46 8.06 -13.88 20.13
CA ALA A 46 7.85 -14.80 21.26
C ALA A 46 9.04 -14.75 22.24
N GLY A 47 8.77 -14.34 23.49
CA GLY A 47 9.73 -14.39 24.59
C GLY A 47 10.98 -13.52 24.33
N PRO A 48 12.20 -14.07 24.42
CA PRO A 48 13.44 -13.31 24.21
C PRO A 48 13.76 -13.04 22.73
N HIS A 49 12.95 -13.51 21.78
CA HIS A 49 13.21 -13.37 20.35
C HIS A 49 12.50 -12.13 19.77
N PRO A 50 13.22 -11.00 19.54
CA PRO A 50 12.61 -9.78 19.02
C PRO A 50 12.13 -9.94 17.56
N HIS A 51 11.31 -8.99 17.09
CA HIS A 51 10.97 -8.92 15.68
C HIS A 51 12.21 -8.69 14.81
N CYS A 52 12.29 -9.43 13.72
CA CYS A 52 13.36 -9.27 12.74
C CYS A 52 13.03 -8.20 11.69
N GLY A 53 14.05 -7.74 10.97
CA GLY A 53 13.89 -6.72 9.92
C GLY A 53 12.87 -7.11 8.84
N TRP A 54 12.72 -8.40 8.53
CA TRP A 54 11.72 -8.87 7.56
C TRP A 54 10.28 -8.73 8.06
N CYS A 55 10.02 -8.91 9.36
CA CYS A 55 8.68 -8.66 9.94
C CYS A 55 8.31 -7.18 9.84
N TYR A 56 9.23 -6.29 10.22
CA TYR A 56 9.01 -4.85 10.10
C TYR A 56 8.91 -4.40 8.65
N GLY A 57 9.72 -4.97 7.76
CA GLY A 57 9.68 -4.73 6.32
C GLY A 57 8.34 -5.15 5.71
N ALA A 58 7.84 -6.35 6.05
CA ALA A 58 6.53 -6.79 5.59
C ALA A 58 5.42 -5.83 6.04
N ALA A 59 5.40 -5.45 7.31
CA ALA A 59 4.40 -4.53 7.84
C ALA A 59 4.47 -3.13 7.20
N SER A 60 5.66 -2.56 7.05
CA SER A 60 5.84 -1.23 6.46
C SER A 60 5.48 -1.21 4.96
N LEU A 61 5.80 -2.29 4.23
CA LEU A 61 5.44 -2.44 2.83
C LEU A 61 3.92 -2.61 2.64
N VAL A 62 3.23 -3.33 3.53
CA VAL A 62 1.75 -3.38 3.51
C VAL A 62 1.18 -1.98 3.70
N LEU A 63 1.68 -1.22 4.68
CA LEU A 63 1.20 0.14 4.93
C LEU A 63 1.46 1.07 3.75
N ALA A 64 2.66 0.98 3.13
CA ALA A 64 2.98 1.73 1.91
C ALA A 64 2.06 1.33 0.74
N GLY A 65 1.77 0.03 0.59
CA GLY A 65 0.86 -0.50 -0.42
C GLY A 65 -0.56 0.04 -0.27
N LEU A 66 -1.09 -0.01 0.96
CA LEU A 66 -2.40 0.53 1.30
C LEU A 66 -2.49 2.04 1.08
N ALA A 67 -1.42 2.79 1.37
CA ALA A 67 -1.37 4.23 1.10
C ALA A 67 -1.47 4.52 -0.41
N GLY A 68 -0.78 3.74 -1.25
CA GLY A 68 -0.89 3.82 -2.71
C GLY A 68 -2.30 3.56 -3.22
N PHE A 69 -2.95 2.51 -2.71
CA PHE A 69 -4.35 2.21 -3.06
C PHE A 69 -5.33 3.27 -2.55
N ALA A 70 -5.16 3.77 -1.33
CA ALA A 70 -5.98 4.82 -0.76
C ALA A 70 -5.90 6.10 -1.59
N TYR A 71 -4.71 6.47 -2.05
CA TYR A 71 -4.53 7.59 -2.97
C TYR A 71 -5.24 7.35 -4.31
N ALA A 72 -5.06 6.18 -4.91
CA ALA A 72 -5.68 5.84 -6.19
C ALA A 72 -7.22 5.83 -6.13
N ALA A 73 -7.80 5.38 -5.01
CA ALA A 73 -9.23 5.25 -4.79
C ALA A 73 -9.92 6.55 -4.31
N ARG A 74 -9.16 7.61 -4.01
CA ARG A 74 -9.72 8.87 -3.49
C ARG A 74 -10.76 9.43 -4.49
N PRO A 75 -11.88 10.02 -4.05
CA PRO A 75 -12.83 10.66 -4.98
C PRO A 75 -12.18 11.83 -5.72
N ASN A 76 -12.54 12.02 -7.00
CA ASN A 76 -12.14 13.20 -7.77
C ASN A 76 -12.79 14.44 -7.14
N GLY A 77 -12.01 15.44 -6.73
CA GLY A 77 -12.52 16.64 -6.05
C GLY A 77 -13.64 17.39 -6.80
N ASN A 78 -13.75 17.21 -8.13
CA ASN A 78 -14.77 17.83 -8.96
C ASN A 78 -16.10 17.07 -9.03
N ALA A 79 -16.17 15.81 -8.57
CA ALA A 79 -17.41 15.02 -8.62
C ALA A 79 -18.49 15.56 -7.66
N GLY A 80 -18.07 16.07 -6.49
CA GLY A 80 -18.99 16.68 -5.51
C GLY A 80 -19.51 18.06 -5.96
N LEU A 81 -18.65 18.89 -6.55
CA LEU A 81 -19.03 20.22 -7.05
C LEU A 81 -20.00 20.17 -8.25
N LEU A 82 -19.82 19.20 -9.16
CA LEU A 82 -20.73 18.98 -10.28
C LEU A 82 -22.11 18.46 -9.81
N GLN A 83 -22.16 17.65 -8.76
CA GLN A 83 -23.41 17.19 -8.14
C GLN A 83 -24.21 18.34 -7.50
N ILE A 84 -23.54 19.33 -6.89
CA ILE A 84 -24.21 20.49 -6.27
C ILE A 84 -24.81 21.40 -7.35
N LYS A 85 -24.14 21.59 -8.49
CA LYS A 85 -24.62 22.45 -9.59
C LYS A 85 -25.74 21.82 -10.42
N ALA A 86 -25.91 20.50 -10.37
CA ALA A 86 -26.94 19.75 -11.08
C ALA A 86 -28.23 19.54 -10.26
N ARG A 87 -28.27 19.97 -8.99
CA ARG A 87 -29.51 20.04 -8.22
C ARG A 87 -30.19 21.39 -8.50
N PRO A 88 -31.40 21.42 -9.09
CA PRO A 88 -32.15 22.65 -9.32
C PRO A 88 -32.58 23.33 -8.02
#